data_AF-A0A6I2XA49-F1
#
_entry.id   AF-A0A6I2XA49-F1
#
_cell.length_a   1.000
_cell.length_b   1.000
_cell.length_c   1.000
_cell.angle_alpha   90.00
_cell.angle_beta   90.00
_cell.angle_gamma   90.00
#
_symmetry.space_group_name_H-M   'P 1'
#
loop_
_entity.id
_entity.type
_entity.pdbx_description
1 polymer ?
#
loop_
_entity_poly.entity_id
_entity_poly.type
_entity_poly.pdbx_seq_one_letter_code
_entity_poly.pdbx_strand_id
1 'polypeptide(L)'
;MPETISDARANLTSHVARFRAEGISAEPVVFGDHRLPEAVLLPFETFELLLDVAEDIVIAERIRERDAHDSGNRTTLAEAAAELGIDLDEL
;
A
#
# COMPACT_ATOMS: atom_id res chain seq x y z
N MET A 1 -8.52 8.05 22.33
CA MET A 1 -7.45 7.43 23.14
C MET A 1 -7.41 5.96 22.80
N PRO A 2 -6.23 5.31 22.75
CA PRO A 2 -6.15 3.89 22.42
C PRO A 2 -6.96 3.04 23.40
N GLU A 3 -7.63 2.03 22.88
CA GLU A 3 -8.28 1.00 23.69
C GLU A 3 -7.25 0.07 24.33
N THR A 4 -7.62 -0.59 25.42
CA THR A 4 -6.81 -1.73 25.89
C THR A 4 -7.05 -2.93 24.96
N ILE A 5 -6.12 -3.88 24.93
CA ILE A 5 -6.31 -5.15 24.20
C ILE A 5 -7.60 -5.86 24.65
N SER A 6 -7.92 -5.82 25.94
CA SER A 6 -9.13 -6.43 26.50
C SER A 6 -10.40 -5.75 26.00
N ASP A 7 -10.42 -4.42 25.93
CA ASP A 7 -11.57 -3.63 25.45
C ASP A 7 -11.78 -3.85 23.94
N ALA A 8 -10.71 -3.77 23.14
CA ALA A 8 -10.76 -3.99 21.70
C ALA A 8 -11.27 -5.40 21.36
N ARG A 9 -10.85 -6.43 22.13
CA ARG A 9 -11.36 -7.80 21.98
C ARG A 9 -12.83 -7.90 22.34
N ALA A 10 -13.27 -7.25 23.42
CA ALA A 10 -14.66 -7.29 23.85
C ALA A 10 -15.61 -6.62 22.83
N ASN A 11 -15.11 -5.59 22.15
CA ASN A 11 -15.90 -4.79 21.19
C ASN A 11 -15.66 -5.15 19.72
N LEU A 12 -14.82 -6.17 19.42
CA LEU A 12 -14.39 -6.50 18.06
C LEU A 12 -15.55 -6.63 17.07
N THR A 13 -16.60 -7.36 17.43
CA THR A 13 -17.78 -7.55 16.56
C THR A 13 -18.50 -6.22 16.27
N SER A 14 -18.54 -5.31 17.24
CA SER A 14 -19.13 -3.98 17.07
C SER A 14 -18.29 -3.11 16.15
N HIS A 15 -16.96 -3.13 16.30
CA HIS A 15 -16.06 -2.42 15.39
C HIS A 15 -16.19 -2.92 13.95
N VAL A 16 -16.24 -4.24 13.74
CA VAL A 16 -16.42 -4.83 12.41
C VAL A 16 -17.78 -4.47 11.82
N ALA A 17 -18.85 -4.46 12.64
CA ALA A 17 -20.17 -4.00 12.19
C ALA A 17 -20.15 -2.53 11.77
N ARG A 18 -19.46 -1.67 12.53
CA ARG A 18 -19.26 -0.25 12.19
C ARG A 18 -18.51 -0.09 10.88
N PHE A 19 -17.38 -0.80 10.72
CA PHE A 19 -16.59 -0.76 9.48
C PHE A 19 -17.40 -1.20 8.27
N ARG A 20 -18.30 -2.18 8.42
CA ARG A 20 -19.20 -2.59 7.32
C ARG A 20 -20.24 -1.51 6.97
N ALA A 21 -20.71 -0.75 7.95
CA ALA A 21 -21.72 0.28 7.74
C ALA A 21 -21.14 1.59 7.19
N GLU A 22 -19.94 1.96 7.65
CA GLU A 22 -19.31 3.26 7.37
C GLU A 22 -18.22 3.16 6.30
N GLY A 23 -17.74 1.95 5.97
CA GLY A 23 -16.68 1.73 4.97
C GLY A 23 -15.43 2.54 5.28
N ILE A 24 -14.83 3.14 4.25
CA ILE A 24 -13.64 4.00 4.35
C ILE A 24 -13.79 5.20 5.30
N SER A 25 -15.03 5.64 5.58
CA SER A 25 -15.28 6.77 6.48
C SER A 25 -15.25 6.39 7.97
N ALA A 26 -15.15 5.09 8.27
CA ALA A 26 -15.14 4.61 9.64
C ALA A 26 -13.85 4.99 10.36
N GLU A 27 -13.98 5.50 11.59
CA GLU A 27 -12.82 5.85 12.41
C GLU A 27 -12.01 4.59 12.79
N PRO A 28 -10.69 4.58 12.57
CA PRO A 28 -9.78 3.52 13.03
C PRO A 28 -9.86 3.27 14.53
N VAL A 29 -9.63 2.03 14.95
CA VAL A 29 -9.49 1.69 16.37
C VAL A 29 -8.03 1.42 16.67
N VAL A 30 -7.39 2.31 17.42
CA VAL A 30 -6.03 2.10 17.92
C VAL A 30 -6.11 1.41 19.28
N PHE A 31 -5.29 0.39 19.51
CA PHE A 31 -5.28 -0.35 20.78
C PHE A 31 -3.88 -0.88 21.14
N GLY A 32 -3.71 -1.26 22.40
CA GLY A 32 -2.47 -1.87 22.89
C GLY A 32 -2.45 -2.05 24.41
N ASP A 33 -1.34 -2.52 24.94
CA ASP A 33 -1.19 -2.74 26.38
C ASP A 33 -1.20 -1.41 27.14
N HIS A 34 -1.89 -1.36 28.29
CA HIS A 34 -2.02 -0.15 29.12
C HIS A 34 -2.43 1.13 28.33
N ARG A 35 -3.21 0.98 27.25
CA ARG A 35 -3.61 2.06 26.32
C ARG A 35 -2.45 2.73 25.56
N LEU A 36 -1.35 2.02 25.39
CA LEU A 36 -0.30 2.39 24.45
C LEU A 36 -0.77 2.10 23.01
N PRO A 37 -0.45 2.95 22.03
CA PRO A 37 -0.79 2.72 20.64
C PRO A 37 0.17 1.69 20.03
N GLU A 38 -0.26 0.43 19.93
CA GLU A 38 0.58 -0.67 19.44
C GLU A 38 0.05 -1.27 18.14
N ALA A 39 -1.27 -1.29 17.97
CA ALA A 39 -1.94 -1.84 16.79
C ALA A 39 -3.16 -1.01 16.40
N VAL A 40 -3.64 -1.21 15.17
CA VAL A 40 -4.82 -0.54 14.64
C VAL A 40 -5.75 -1.54 13.92
N LEU A 41 -7.05 -1.40 14.13
CA LEU A 41 -8.09 -2.03 13.32
C LEU A 41 -8.67 -1.00 12.36
N LEU A 42 -8.80 -1.40 11.09
CA LEU A 42 -9.25 -0.58 9.98
C LEU A 42 -10.31 -1.34 9.18
N PRO A 43 -11.19 -0.66 8.44
CA PRO A 43 -11.87 -1.25 7.30
C PRO A 43 -10.86 -1.85 6.31
N PHE A 44 -11.20 -2.96 5.68
CA PHE A 44 -10.31 -3.63 4.72
C PHE A 44 -9.98 -2.74 3.52
N GLU A 45 -10.97 -2.02 2.98
CA GLU A 45 -10.78 -1.08 1.87
C GLU A 45 -9.77 0.04 2.23
N THR A 46 -9.77 0.51 3.48
CA THR A 46 -8.78 1.49 3.96
C THR A 46 -7.37 0.89 3.97
N PHE A 47 -7.24 -0.38 4.36
CA PHE A 47 -5.95 -1.07 4.33
C PHE A 47 -5.43 -1.25 2.89
N GLU A 48 -6.30 -1.60 1.94
CA GLU A 48 -5.93 -1.71 0.51
C GLU A 48 -5.38 -0.38 -0.03
N LEU A 49 -6.04 0.74 0.25
CA LEU A 49 -5.55 2.06 -0.18
C LEU A 49 -4.20 2.43 0.44
N LEU A 50 -3.94 2.01 1.68
CA LEU A 50 -2.64 2.23 2.31
C LEU A 50 -1.55 1.35 1.70
N LEU A 51 -1.88 0.15 1.23
CA LEU A 51 -0.95 -0.71 0.52
C LEU A 51 -0.52 -0.09 -0.81
N ASP A 52 -1.46 0.43 -1.59
CA ASP A 52 -1.16 1.09 -2.87
C ASP A 52 -0.20 2.28 -2.66
N VAL A 53 -0.48 3.12 -1.66
CA VAL A 53 0.39 4.26 -1.32
C VAL A 53 1.76 3.80 -0.83
N ALA A 54 1.83 2.74 -0.03
CA ALA A 54 3.11 2.20 0.44
C ALA A 54 3.95 1.66 -0.72
N GLU A 55 3.32 0.99 -1.70
CA GLU A 55 3.98 0.53 -2.92
C GLU A 55 4.52 1.72 -3.73
N ASP A 56 3.72 2.76 -3.93
CA ASP A 56 4.13 3.98 -4.63
C ASP A 56 5.36 4.63 -3.98
N ILE A 57 5.42 4.69 -2.64
CA ILE A 57 6.56 5.26 -1.91
C ILE A 57 7.84 4.48 -2.21
N VAL A 58 7.78 3.14 -2.20
CA VAL A 58 8.92 2.26 -2.47
C VAL A 58 9.36 2.39 -3.93
N ILE A 59 8.42 2.39 -4.87
CA ILE A 59 8.70 2.53 -6.31
C ILE A 59 9.30 3.91 -6.60
N ALA A 60 8.79 4.97 -5.97
CA ALA A 60 9.25 6.33 -6.23
C ALA A 60 10.74 6.52 -5.89
N GLU A 61 11.27 5.82 -4.88
CA GLU A 61 12.71 5.82 -4.60
C GLU A 61 13.51 5.19 -5.73
N ARG A 62 13.08 4.02 -6.21
CA ARG A 62 13.68 3.32 -7.35
C ARG A 62 13.66 4.15 -8.63
N ILE A 63 12.55 4.86 -8.89
CA ILE A 63 12.41 5.75 -10.04
C ILE A 63 13.40 6.90 -9.93
N ARG A 64 13.49 7.57 -8.77
CA ARG A 64 14.46 8.67 -8.55
C ARG A 64 15.90 8.22 -8.77
N GLU A 65 16.28 7.03 -8.31
CA GLU A 65 17.61 6.46 -8.57
C GLU A 65 17.85 6.26 -10.08
N ARG A 66 16.88 5.67 -10.78
CA ARG A 66 16.98 5.42 -12.22
C ARG A 66 17.05 6.71 -13.02
N ASP A 67 16.22 7.68 -12.69
CA ASP A 67 16.20 9.00 -13.34
C ASP A 67 17.51 9.75 -13.11
N ALA A 68 18.13 9.64 -11.93
CA ALA A 68 19.44 10.25 -11.65
C ALA A 68 20.58 9.64 -12.49
N HIS A 69 20.42 8.39 -12.92
CA HIS A 69 21.34 7.68 -13.80
C HIS A 69 20.86 7.59 -15.25
N ASP A 70 19.73 8.22 -15.57
CA ASP A 70 19.20 8.23 -16.91
C ASP A 70 20.06 9.13 -17.79
N SER A 71 20.69 8.53 -18.80
CA SER A 71 21.42 9.24 -19.84
C SER A 71 20.52 10.12 -20.72
N GLY A 72 19.19 9.98 -20.59
CA GLY A 72 18.19 10.68 -21.37
C GLY A 72 17.99 10.09 -22.77
N ASN A 73 18.72 9.01 -23.09
CA ASN A 73 18.69 8.37 -24.39
C ASN A 73 17.35 7.66 -24.59
N ARG A 74 16.64 8.04 -25.66
CA ARG A 74 15.34 7.48 -26.03
C ARG A 74 15.52 6.66 -27.28
N THR A 75 15.02 5.43 -27.27
CA THR A 75 15.06 4.50 -28.41
C THR A 75 13.66 4.00 -28.72
N THR A 76 13.43 3.48 -29.93
CA THR A 76 12.17 2.82 -30.25
C THR A 76 12.17 1.36 -29.79
N LEU A 77 10.99 0.76 -29.63
CA LEU A 77 10.86 -0.66 -29.29
C LEU A 77 11.55 -1.55 -30.32
N ALA A 78 11.43 -1.22 -31.62
CA ALA A 78 12.07 -1.98 -32.70
C ALA A 78 13.60 -1.91 -32.63
N GLU A 79 14.16 -0.74 -32.34
CA GLU A 79 15.61 -0.56 -32.19
C GLU A 79 16.14 -1.30 -30.95
N ALA A 80 15.44 -1.22 -29.82
CA ALA A 80 15.80 -1.97 -28.60
C ALA A 80 15.71 -3.49 -28.80
N ALA A 81 14.68 -3.98 -29.49
CA ALA A 81 14.52 -5.40 -29.78
C ALA A 81 15.65 -5.90 -30.71
N ALA A 82 15.99 -5.12 -31.75
CA ALA A 82 17.10 -5.43 -32.63
C ALA A 82 18.46 -5.45 -31.89
N GLU A 83 18.69 -4.52 -30.96
CA GLU A 83 19.90 -4.49 -30.13
C GLU A 83 20.02 -5.74 -29.22
N LEU A 84 18.89 -6.20 -28.67
CA LEU A 84 18.84 -7.36 -27.77
C LEU A 84 18.71 -8.71 -28.49
N GLY A 85 18.60 -8.71 -29.82
CA GLY A 85 18.41 -9.93 -30.62
C GLY A 85 17.05 -10.60 -30.41
N ILE A 86 16.03 -9.81 -30.06
CA ILE A 86 14.66 -10.28 -29.86
C ILE A 86 13.88 -10.10 -31.16
N ASP A 87 13.26 -11.17 -31.65
CA ASP A 87 12.31 -11.10 -32.75
C ASP A 87 10.91 -10.77 -32.19
N LEU A 88 10.36 -9.64 -32.61
CA LEU A 88 9.04 -9.17 -32.15
C LEU A 88 7.88 -9.89 -32.87
N ASP A 89 8.13 -10.50 -34.03
CA ASP A 89 7.11 -11.21 -34.80
C ASP A 89 6.91 -12.67 -34.31
N GLU A 90 7.81 -13.16 -33.45
CA GLU A 90 7.77 -14.51 -32.85
C GLU A 90 7.28 -14.55 -31.38
N LEU A 91 6.88 -13.40 -30.81
CA LEU A 91 6.43 -13.24 -29.41
C LEU A 91 4.93 -13.48 -29.19
#